data_AF-A0A5E5PPU1-F1
#
_entry.id   AF-A0A5E5PPU1-F1
#
_cell.length_a   1.000
_cell.length_b   1.000
_cell.length_c   1.000
_cell.angle_alpha   90.00
_cell.angle_beta   90.00
_cell.angle_gamma   90.00
#
_symmetry.space_group_name_H-M   'P 1'
#
loop_
_entity.id
_entity.type
_entity.pdbx_description
1 polymer ?
#
loop_
_entity_poly.entity_id
_entity_poly.type
_entity_poly.pdbx_seq_one_letter_code
_entity_poly.pdbx_strand_id
1 'polypeptide(L)'
;MNLTPINKNFSRALLLIASLVTTIIQAGINLAYDKQATQSSDVSSTLGRASNAVDGNTDGNWYNNSTTSTKSEQGAWWQVDLGSKKIINQIIIYNRTDCCADRLKSYRVSISNEEYFRTNTYQQDFYVVPNPKNIIRLDAQDKQGRYVRIQLLDKNHLSLAEVQVIGGELCSSKIKNWRFPEVGYSSAHNDFGGTTNAPNYPNMGAFAVLDPDGSITAWGGSNYGGVNPPTGGGYTKIYSAGSAFAALKADGTIATWGDPDWGGKKGAPKSNGYIKISSTLSAFAALRVDGTIATWGETYSENHPPIDNGYIEIYSAGNTFAALKANGTITAWGGSANAPTDSGYTKIYSNISGFAALKIDGSITTWGDFGAKSKPTPRDSGYIRIYSTDSAFAALKADGSITAWGDLHNGGNHAPRDSGYTKIYSTNSAFAALKADGSITVWGNQRNGGSNAPRDSGYTKIYSTDSAFAALKADGSIKAWGNSSYGGKGAPKDSGYTKISSTYGTFAALKVNGSITAWGWRGVDGSKDAPLPRDSGYIDIYSNQFSFAAVKANGSITAWGNPNYGGKGAPD
;
A
#
# COMPACT_ATOMS: atom_id res chain seq x y z
N MET A 1 17.39 -70.40 -33.43
CA MET A 1 17.94 -69.02 -33.37
C MET A 1 17.78 -68.45 -34.77
N ASN A 2 16.71 -67.69 -35.02
CA ASN A 2 16.40 -67.15 -36.34
C ASN A 2 15.95 -65.70 -36.25
N LEU A 3 16.24 -65.02 -37.36
CA LEU A 3 16.27 -63.60 -37.65
C LEU A 3 14.87 -62.94 -37.70
N THR A 4 14.87 -61.61 -37.56
CA THR A 4 13.81 -60.58 -37.76
C THR A 4 13.12 -60.66 -39.15
N PRO A 5 11.96 -60.00 -39.50
CA PRO A 5 11.58 -58.59 -39.17
C PRO A 5 10.08 -58.12 -39.24
N ILE A 6 9.85 -56.83 -38.89
CA ILE A 6 8.92 -55.79 -39.46
C ILE A 6 7.35 -55.85 -39.32
N ASN A 7 6.84 -54.76 -38.70
CA ASN A 7 5.63 -53.91 -38.96
C ASN A 7 4.25 -54.06 -38.27
N LYS A 8 3.79 -52.86 -37.87
CA LYS A 8 2.41 -52.31 -37.82
C LYS A 8 1.42 -52.88 -36.80
N ASN A 9 1.12 -52.08 -35.77
CA ASN A 9 -0.14 -51.31 -35.77
C ASN A 9 -0.14 -50.19 -34.71
N PHE A 10 -0.30 -48.98 -35.22
CA PHE A 10 -0.80 -47.81 -34.50
C PHE A 10 -2.20 -48.12 -33.94
N SER A 11 -2.37 -48.04 -32.62
CA SER A 11 -3.70 -47.84 -32.03
C SER A 11 -3.64 -46.74 -30.99
N ARG A 12 -4.45 -45.73 -31.29
CA ARG A 12 -4.75 -44.51 -30.57
C ARG A 12 -5.12 -44.80 -29.10
N ALA A 13 -4.38 -44.22 -28.17
CA ALA A 13 -4.91 -43.86 -26.86
C ALA A 13 -4.84 -42.33 -26.76
N LEU A 14 -6.02 -41.72 -26.68
CA LEU A 14 -6.25 -40.28 -26.53
C LEU A 14 -5.36 -39.71 -25.42
N LEU A 15 -4.34 -38.93 -25.80
CA LEU A 15 -3.84 -37.87 -24.95
C LEU A 15 -4.92 -36.79 -24.89
N LEU A 16 -5.79 -36.85 -23.89
CA LEU A 16 -6.45 -35.65 -23.38
C LEU A 16 -5.35 -34.83 -22.70
N ILE A 17 -4.65 -34.01 -23.49
CA ILE A 17 -3.91 -32.87 -22.97
C ILE A 17 -4.99 -31.95 -22.40
N ALA A 18 -5.29 -32.11 -21.11
CA ALA A 18 -5.84 -31.03 -20.33
C ALA A 18 -4.76 -29.93 -20.36
N SER A 19 -4.89 -29.01 -21.31
CA SER A 19 -4.24 -27.71 -21.26
C SER A 19 -4.81 -26.98 -20.04
N LEU A 20 -4.31 -27.32 -18.86
CA LEU A 20 -4.36 -26.41 -17.73
C LEU A 20 -3.46 -25.24 -18.10
N VAL A 21 -4.06 -24.25 -18.76
CA VAL A 21 -3.58 -22.88 -18.69
C VAL A 21 -3.77 -22.46 -17.25
N THR A 22 -2.83 -22.80 -16.39
CA THR A 22 -2.72 -22.19 -15.06
C THR A 22 -2.39 -20.72 -15.29
N THR A 23 -3.46 -19.92 -15.31
CA THR A 23 -3.35 -18.47 -15.40
C THR A 23 -2.83 -18.01 -14.04
N ILE A 24 -1.52 -17.76 -13.95
CA ILE A 24 -0.90 -17.18 -12.75
C ILE A 24 -1.47 -15.78 -12.59
N ILE A 25 -2.25 -15.56 -11.53
CA ILE A 25 -2.78 -14.23 -11.19
C ILE A 25 -1.62 -13.42 -10.60
N GLN A 26 -1.06 -12.51 -11.41
CA GLN A 26 -0.24 -11.41 -10.90
C GLN A 26 -1.10 -10.54 -9.98
N ALA A 27 -0.64 -10.17 -8.78
CA ALA A 27 -1.30 -9.13 -7.99
C ALA A 27 -1.14 -7.80 -8.74
N GLY A 28 -2.14 -7.43 -9.54
CA GLY A 28 -2.19 -6.12 -10.17
C GLY A 28 -2.58 -5.04 -9.14
N ILE A 29 -2.29 -3.80 -9.46
CA ILE A 29 -2.61 -2.65 -8.61
C ILE A 29 -4.10 -2.33 -8.79
N ASN A 30 -4.83 -2.08 -7.70
CA ASN A 30 -6.17 -1.50 -7.80
C ASN A 30 -6.06 -0.05 -8.27
N LEU A 31 -6.23 0.17 -9.58
CA LEU A 31 -6.18 1.46 -10.24
C LEU A 31 -7.34 2.38 -9.86
N ALA A 32 -8.44 1.82 -9.36
CA ALA A 32 -9.62 2.58 -8.95
C ALA A 32 -9.52 3.11 -7.51
N TYR A 33 -8.60 2.59 -6.68
CA TYR A 33 -8.43 3.03 -5.31
C TYR A 33 -8.16 4.53 -5.21
N ASP A 34 -8.95 5.22 -4.37
CA ASP A 34 -8.90 6.66 -4.11
C ASP A 34 -9.04 7.51 -5.39
N LYS A 35 -9.77 6.99 -6.39
CA LYS A 35 -10.08 7.72 -7.64
C LYS A 35 -11.43 8.41 -7.57
N GLN A 36 -11.60 9.38 -8.47
CA GLN A 36 -12.87 10.07 -8.62
C GLN A 36 -13.91 9.10 -9.19
N ALA A 37 -14.95 8.84 -8.41
CA ALA A 37 -16.10 8.05 -8.82
C ALA A 37 -17.38 8.90 -8.84
N THR A 38 -18.27 8.60 -9.76
CA THR A 38 -19.59 9.25 -9.91
C THR A 38 -20.65 8.20 -10.16
N GLN A 39 -21.91 8.54 -9.89
CA GLN A 39 -23.06 7.66 -10.13
C GLN A 39 -24.23 8.46 -10.70
N SER A 40 -25.15 7.77 -11.37
CA SER A 40 -26.28 8.37 -12.10
C SER A 40 -27.19 9.23 -11.22
N SER A 41 -27.32 8.85 -9.95
CA SER A 41 -28.07 9.60 -8.95
C SER A 41 -27.60 9.19 -7.55
N ASP A 42 -27.73 10.10 -6.58
CA ASP A 42 -27.47 9.79 -5.18
C ASP A 42 -28.78 9.50 -4.45
N VAL A 43 -28.85 8.41 -3.69
CA VAL A 43 -30.02 8.12 -2.83
C VAL A 43 -30.15 9.12 -1.67
N SER A 44 -29.02 9.68 -1.23
CA SER A 44 -28.90 10.65 -0.13
C SER A 44 -27.72 11.60 -0.38
N SER A 45 -27.77 12.81 0.17
CA SER A 45 -26.65 13.76 0.12
C SER A 45 -25.47 13.36 1.02
N THR A 46 -25.68 12.45 1.97
CA THR A 46 -24.68 12.07 2.98
C THR A 46 -24.34 10.58 3.00
N LEU A 47 -25.17 9.70 2.45
CA LEU A 47 -25.00 8.25 2.48
C LEU A 47 -25.00 7.66 1.06
N GLY A 48 -24.33 6.52 0.88
CA GLY A 48 -24.36 5.81 -0.41
C GLY A 48 -23.55 6.49 -1.51
N ARG A 49 -22.52 7.26 -1.17
CA ARG A 49 -21.73 8.06 -2.12
C ARG A 49 -20.97 7.17 -3.09
N ALA A 50 -20.83 7.60 -4.34
CA ALA A 50 -20.06 6.86 -5.35
C ALA A 50 -18.61 6.56 -4.93
N SER A 51 -17.98 7.42 -4.12
CA SER A 51 -16.63 7.23 -3.60
C SER A 51 -16.46 6.01 -2.69
N ASN A 52 -17.55 5.49 -2.11
CA ASN A 52 -17.49 4.33 -1.23
C ASN A 52 -17.02 3.08 -1.98
N ALA A 53 -17.29 2.96 -3.29
CA ALA A 53 -16.85 1.80 -4.07
C ALA A 53 -15.38 1.88 -4.53
N VAL A 54 -14.61 2.87 -4.06
CA VAL A 54 -13.19 3.07 -4.41
C VAL A 54 -12.34 3.42 -3.19
N ASP A 55 -12.86 3.26 -1.99
CA ASP A 55 -12.16 3.60 -0.74
C ASP A 55 -11.36 2.43 -0.17
N GLY A 56 -11.44 1.25 -0.80
CA GLY A 56 -10.76 0.03 -0.41
C GLY A 56 -11.49 -0.80 0.65
N ASN A 57 -12.67 -0.38 1.09
CA ASN A 57 -13.50 -1.11 2.03
C ASN A 57 -14.47 -2.04 1.27
N THR A 58 -14.24 -3.35 1.37
CA THR A 58 -15.06 -4.35 0.66
C THR A 58 -16.32 -4.76 1.41
N ASP A 59 -16.69 -4.07 2.49
CA ASP A 59 -17.81 -4.44 3.34
C ASP A 59 -19.15 -4.18 2.64
N GLY A 60 -19.87 -5.27 2.37
CA GLY A 60 -21.19 -5.22 1.75
C GLY A 60 -22.31 -4.76 2.67
N ASN A 61 -22.06 -4.46 3.94
CA ASN A 61 -23.11 -4.03 4.87
C ASN A 61 -23.42 -2.52 4.75
N TRP A 62 -24.64 -2.19 4.33
CA TRP A 62 -25.11 -0.81 4.22
C TRP A 62 -24.98 0.01 5.51
N TYR A 63 -25.24 -0.60 6.67
CA TYR A 63 -25.20 0.11 7.95
C TYR A 63 -23.77 0.48 8.39
N ASN A 64 -22.76 -0.09 7.73
CA ASN A 64 -21.35 0.23 7.96
C ASN A 64 -20.86 1.37 7.04
N ASN A 65 -21.77 2.00 6.27
CA ASN A 65 -21.50 3.12 5.36
C ASN A 65 -20.40 2.86 4.31
N SER A 66 -20.18 1.58 3.98
CA SER A 66 -19.18 1.13 3.00
C SER A 66 -19.73 0.93 1.60
N THR A 67 -21.04 1.07 1.40
CA THR A 67 -21.68 0.78 0.11
C THR A 67 -22.13 2.06 -0.57
N THR A 68 -22.09 2.06 -1.90
CA THR A 68 -22.73 3.04 -2.77
C THR A 68 -24.22 2.72 -2.90
N SER A 69 -25.05 3.72 -3.23
CA SER A 69 -26.41 3.44 -3.70
C SER A 69 -26.97 4.58 -4.54
N THR A 70 -27.50 4.23 -5.70
CA THR A 70 -28.31 5.13 -6.52
C THR A 70 -29.76 5.20 -6.07
N LYS A 71 -30.56 6.11 -6.66
CA LYS A 71 -32.02 5.98 -6.66
C LYS A 71 -32.45 4.81 -7.54
N SER A 72 -33.71 4.37 -7.41
CA SER A 72 -34.28 3.35 -8.30
C SER A 72 -34.59 3.97 -9.66
N GLU A 73 -33.82 3.62 -10.68
CA GLU A 73 -33.98 4.15 -12.03
C GLU A 73 -33.60 3.11 -13.08
N GLN A 74 -34.15 3.28 -14.28
CA GLN A 74 -33.84 2.41 -15.41
C GLN A 74 -32.39 2.64 -15.82
N GLY A 75 -31.57 1.59 -15.78
CA GLY A 75 -30.18 1.69 -16.21
C GLY A 75 -29.29 2.53 -15.31
N ALA A 76 -29.57 2.53 -13.99
CA ALA A 76 -28.74 3.16 -12.97
C ALA A 76 -27.27 2.75 -13.14
N TRP A 77 -26.33 3.69 -13.00
CA TRP A 77 -24.92 3.44 -13.26
C TRP A 77 -24.00 4.05 -12.22
N TRP A 78 -22.85 3.42 -12.05
CA TRP A 78 -21.71 3.89 -11.29
C TRP A 78 -20.47 3.85 -12.20
N GLN A 79 -19.58 4.83 -12.08
CA GLN A 79 -18.36 4.89 -12.88
C GLN A 79 -17.17 5.48 -12.10
N VAL A 80 -15.96 5.10 -12.50
CA VAL A 80 -14.70 5.64 -11.99
C VAL A 80 -13.82 6.18 -13.11
N ASP A 81 -13.18 7.33 -12.86
CA ASP A 81 -12.11 7.89 -13.69
C ASP A 81 -10.74 7.46 -13.14
N LEU A 82 -10.01 6.64 -13.89
CA LEU A 82 -8.67 6.15 -13.51
C LEU A 82 -7.58 7.25 -13.63
N GLY A 83 -7.94 8.44 -14.12
CA GLY A 83 -7.11 9.63 -14.29
C GLY A 83 -6.31 9.65 -15.60
N SER A 84 -6.10 8.50 -16.23
CA SER A 84 -5.45 8.35 -17.55
C SER A 84 -5.84 7.00 -18.16
N LYS A 85 -5.57 6.80 -19.45
CA LYS A 85 -5.75 5.49 -20.11
C LYS A 85 -4.85 4.44 -19.44
N LYS A 86 -5.43 3.35 -18.95
CA LYS A 86 -4.75 2.23 -18.30
C LYS A 86 -5.05 0.91 -19.00
N ILE A 87 -4.11 -0.04 -18.91
CA ILE A 87 -4.37 -1.46 -19.19
C ILE A 87 -5.12 -2.04 -18.00
N ILE A 88 -6.21 -2.76 -18.26
CA ILE A 88 -7.08 -3.34 -17.24
C ILE A 88 -7.12 -4.85 -17.44
N ASN A 89 -6.68 -5.57 -16.43
CA ASN A 89 -6.47 -7.02 -16.48
C ASN A 89 -7.65 -7.75 -15.84
N GLN A 90 -8.24 -7.12 -14.82
CA GLN A 90 -9.31 -7.71 -14.04
C GLN A 90 -10.16 -6.60 -13.42
N ILE A 91 -11.47 -6.85 -13.33
CA ILE A 91 -12.40 -6.01 -12.58
C ILE A 91 -13.04 -6.90 -11.52
N ILE A 92 -12.96 -6.48 -10.25
CA ILE A 92 -13.58 -7.18 -9.13
C ILE A 92 -14.68 -6.30 -8.58
N ILE A 93 -15.91 -6.81 -8.60
CA ILE A 93 -17.11 -6.08 -8.16
C ILE A 93 -17.60 -6.73 -6.88
N TYR A 94 -17.50 -6.02 -5.76
CA TYR A 94 -18.07 -6.41 -4.48
C TYR A 94 -19.48 -5.82 -4.36
N ASN A 95 -20.43 -6.68 -4.01
CA ASN A 95 -21.84 -6.34 -3.87
C ASN A 95 -22.18 -5.98 -2.43
N ARG A 96 -23.34 -5.34 -2.25
CA ARG A 96 -24.01 -5.24 -0.96
C ARG A 96 -24.45 -6.64 -0.50
N THR A 97 -24.29 -6.95 0.79
CA THR A 97 -24.50 -8.30 1.35
C THR A 97 -25.44 -8.36 2.56
N ASP A 98 -25.75 -7.24 3.25
CA ASP A 98 -26.63 -7.23 4.44
C ASP A 98 -28.09 -7.54 4.12
N CYS A 99 -28.58 -6.97 3.03
CA CYS A 99 -29.85 -7.27 2.41
C CYS A 99 -29.69 -6.94 0.93
N CYS A 100 -30.66 -7.35 0.13
CA CYS A 100 -30.86 -6.68 -1.14
C CYS A 100 -29.73 -6.92 -2.17
N ALA A 101 -28.92 -7.98 -1.97
CA ALA A 101 -27.86 -8.39 -2.89
C ALA A 101 -28.39 -8.64 -4.31
N ASP A 102 -29.63 -9.13 -4.42
CA ASP A 102 -30.32 -9.41 -5.70
C ASP A 102 -30.53 -8.17 -6.58
N ARG A 103 -30.32 -6.95 -6.05
CA ARG A 103 -30.39 -5.71 -6.83
C ARG A 103 -29.33 -5.66 -7.93
N LEU A 104 -28.16 -6.28 -7.72
CA LEU A 104 -27.10 -6.41 -8.71
C LEU A 104 -27.17 -7.78 -9.42
N LYS A 105 -28.29 -8.06 -10.08
CA LYS A 105 -28.48 -9.31 -10.83
C LYS A 105 -28.20 -9.17 -12.32
N SER A 106 -28.75 -8.12 -12.94
CA SER A 106 -28.68 -7.86 -14.38
C SER A 106 -27.90 -6.57 -14.62
N TYR A 107 -26.63 -6.69 -14.99
CA TYR A 107 -25.76 -5.52 -15.13
C TYR A 107 -24.72 -5.68 -16.24
N ARG A 108 -24.29 -4.55 -16.79
CA ARG A 108 -23.28 -4.38 -17.81
C ARG A 108 -22.03 -3.78 -17.21
N VAL A 109 -20.88 -4.31 -17.59
CA VAL A 109 -19.56 -3.73 -17.30
C VAL A 109 -18.97 -3.21 -18.60
N SER A 110 -18.59 -1.94 -18.61
CA SER A 110 -18.00 -1.28 -19.78
C SER A 110 -16.68 -0.61 -19.44
N ILE A 111 -15.77 -0.56 -20.40
CA ILE A 111 -14.50 0.18 -20.34
C ILE A 111 -14.47 1.14 -21.54
N SER A 112 -14.10 2.40 -21.29
CA SER A 112 -13.99 3.42 -22.34
C SER A 112 -12.80 4.35 -22.11
N ASN A 113 -12.33 5.01 -23.18
CA ASN A 113 -11.41 6.14 -23.09
C ASN A 113 -12.15 7.47 -22.91
N GLU A 114 -13.47 7.49 -23.13
CA GLU A 114 -14.32 8.67 -23.10
C GLU A 114 -15.31 8.58 -21.94
N GLU A 115 -15.51 9.70 -21.22
CA GLU A 115 -16.37 9.77 -20.04
C GLU A 115 -17.83 9.37 -20.32
N TYR A 116 -18.30 9.62 -21.54
CA TYR A 116 -19.70 9.36 -21.93
C TYR A 116 -19.91 7.98 -22.56
N PHE A 117 -18.87 7.14 -22.68
CA PHE A 117 -18.98 5.76 -23.22
C PHE A 117 -19.65 5.70 -24.62
N ARG A 118 -19.38 6.71 -25.49
CA ARG A 118 -19.84 6.69 -26.90
C ARG A 118 -19.21 5.53 -27.67
N THR A 119 -17.97 5.18 -27.31
CA THR A 119 -17.24 4.01 -27.79
C THR A 119 -16.73 3.22 -26.58
N ASN A 120 -16.75 1.89 -26.66
CA ASN A 120 -16.32 1.01 -25.59
C ASN A 120 -15.20 0.09 -26.09
N THR A 121 -14.11 -0.01 -25.33
CA THR A 121 -13.00 -0.95 -25.61
C THR A 121 -13.29 -2.35 -25.06
N TYR A 122 -14.22 -2.42 -24.11
CA TYR A 122 -14.79 -3.64 -23.59
C TYR A 122 -16.22 -3.38 -23.11
N GLN A 123 -17.10 -4.36 -23.32
CA GLN A 123 -18.46 -4.37 -22.81
C GLN A 123 -18.93 -5.81 -22.65
N GLN A 124 -19.49 -6.16 -21.49
CA GLN A 124 -20.09 -7.47 -21.25
C GLN A 124 -21.26 -7.37 -20.27
N ASP A 125 -22.28 -8.17 -20.51
CA ASP A 125 -23.49 -8.26 -19.69
C ASP A 125 -23.42 -9.49 -18.76
N PHE A 126 -23.90 -9.34 -17.54
CA PHE A 126 -23.91 -10.33 -16.47
C PHE A 126 -25.32 -10.46 -15.89
N TYR A 127 -25.72 -11.70 -15.60
CA TYR A 127 -27.07 -12.06 -15.12
C TYR A 127 -27.04 -12.87 -13.81
N VAL A 128 -25.94 -12.78 -13.07
CA VAL A 128 -25.69 -13.51 -11.82
C VAL A 128 -25.40 -12.51 -10.72
N VAL A 129 -26.01 -12.73 -9.55
CA VAL A 129 -25.81 -11.90 -8.36
C VAL A 129 -24.41 -12.14 -7.78
N PRO A 130 -23.53 -11.12 -7.70
CA PRO A 130 -22.26 -11.27 -7.03
C PRO A 130 -22.47 -11.44 -5.52
N ASN A 131 -21.92 -12.49 -4.91
CA ASN A 131 -22.03 -12.75 -3.48
C ASN A 131 -20.76 -13.41 -2.91
N PRO A 132 -19.90 -12.68 -2.16
CA PRO A 132 -19.92 -11.23 -2.00
C PRO A 132 -19.42 -10.50 -3.24
N LYS A 133 -18.79 -11.19 -4.20
CA LYS A 133 -18.13 -10.54 -5.35
C LYS A 133 -18.19 -11.33 -6.64
N ASN A 134 -17.98 -10.63 -7.76
CA ASN A 134 -17.76 -11.21 -9.08
C ASN A 134 -16.39 -10.76 -9.59
N ILE A 135 -15.65 -11.69 -10.18
CA ILE A 135 -14.33 -11.45 -10.75
C ILE A 135 -14.42 -11.59 -12.27
N ILE A 136 -14.23 -10.48 -12.95
CA ILE A 136 -14.16 -10.40 -14.41
C ILE A 136 -12.70 -10.39 -14.80
N ARG A 137 -12.25 -11.47 -15.43
CA ARG A 137 -10.91 -11.55 -16.01
C ARG A 137 -10.96 -11.02 -17.44
N LEU A 138 -10.08 -10.09 -17.75
CA LEU A 138 -9.96 -9.50 -19.07
C LEU A 138 -8.68 -10.07 -19.69
N ASP A 139 -8.82 -10.83 -20.77
CA ASP A 139 -7.67 -11.40 -21.44
C ASP A 139 -6.73 -10.28 -21.91
N ALA A 140 -5.46 -10.52 -21.60
CA ALA A 140 -4.50 -9.52 -21.19
C ALA A 140 -4.24 -8.34 -22.15
N GLN A 141 -4.09 -8.59 -23.45
CA GLN A 141 -3.24 -7.69 -24.23
C GLN A 141 -3.92 -6.38 -24.69
N ASP A 142 -5.25 -6.30 -24.71
CA ASP A 142 -5.93 -5.27 -25.51
C ASP A 142 -6.97 -4.44 -24.74
N LYS A 143 -7.31 -4.80 -23.50
CA LYS A 143 -8.39 -4.14 -22.75
C LYS A 143 -7.87 -2.92 -21.99
N GLN A 144 -7.97 -1.76 -22.65
CA GLN A 144 -7.48 -0.49 -22.14
C GLN A 144 -8.59 0.54 -22.04
N GLY A 145 -8.57 1.38 -21.01
CA GLY A 145 -9.51 2.49 -20.86
C GLY A 145 -9.12 3.45 -19.75
N ARG A 146 -9.73 4.64 -19.76
CA ARG A 146 -9.65 5.61 -18.66
C ARG A 146 -10.84 5.47 -17.70
N TYR A 147 -11.99 5.04 -18.20
CA TYR A 147 -13.23 4.95 -17.44
C TYR A 147 -13.72 3.51 -17.37
N VAL A 148 -14.20 3.10 -16.20
CA VAL A 148 -14.91 1.83 -15.99
C VAL A 148 -16.31 2.15 -15.47
N ARG A 149 -17.34 1.53 -16.05
CA ARG A 149 -18.74 1.73 -15.66
C ARG A 149 -19.43 0.39 -15.37
N ILE A 150 -20.15 0.35 -14.26
CA ILE A 150 -21.11 -0.70 -13.90
C ILE A 150 -22.50 -0.10 -14.07
N GLN A 151 -23.34 -0.71 -14.91
CA GLN A 151 -24.65 -0.18 -15.24
C GLN A 151 -25.70 -1.29 -15.18
N LEU A 152 -26.82 -1.07 -14.51
CA LEU A 152 -27.94 -2.01 -14.55
C LEU A 152 -28.54 -2.11 -15.95
N LEU A 153 -29.05 -3.29 -16.33
CA LEU A 153 -29.84 -3.46 -17.55
C LEU A 153 -31.34 -3.19 -17.30
N ASP A 154 -31.73 -3.24 -16.03
CA ASP A 154 -33.12 -3.16 -15.57
C ASP A 154 -33.34 -1.90 -14.73
N LYS A 155 -34.58 -1.67 -14.28
CA LYS A 155 -34.89 -0.62 -13.30
C LYS A 155 -34.70 -1.13 -11.88
N ASN A 156 -33.67 -0.63 -11.20
CA ASN A 156 -33.46 -0.89 -9.77
C ASN A 156 -32.52 0.15 -9.15
N HIS A 157 -32.22 0.02 -7.86
CA HIS A 157 -31.10 0.69 -7.21
C HIS A 157 -29.80 -0.07 -7.53
N LEU A 158 -28.77 0.64 -7.99
CA LEU A 158 -27.44 0.09 -8.09
C LEU A 158 -26.73 0.30 -6.75
N SER A 159 -26.28 -0.78 -6.11
CA SER A 159 -25.49 -0.74 -4.87
C SER A 159 -24.24 -1.58 -5.02
N LEU A 160 -23.08 -1.00 -4.69
CA LEU A 160 -21.77 -1.62 -4.81
C LEU A 160 -20.99 -1.36 -3.52
N ALA A 161 -20.32 -2.38 -2.98
CA ALA A 161 -19.43 -2.22 -1.83
C ALA A 161 -18.06 -1.70 -2.26
N GLU A 162 -17.46 -2.30 -3.28
CA GLU A 162 -16.15 -1.91 -3.81
C GLU A 162 -16.05 -2.35 -5.27
N VAL A 163 -15.39 -1.55 -6.10
CA VAL A 163 -15.02 -1.90 -7.46
C VAL A 163 -13.50 -1.77 -7.61
N GLN A 164 -12.82 -2.92 -7.61
CA GLN A 164 -11.38 -2.95 -7.80
C GLN A 164 -11.09 -3.11 -9.29
N VAL A 165 -10.45 -2.09 -9.88
CA VAL A 165 -9.98 -2.12 -11.27
C VAL A 165 -8.52 -2.51 -11.24
N ILE A 166 -8.24 -3.78 -11.45
CA ILE A 166 -6.90 -4.33 -11.35
C ILE A 166 -6.20 -4.13 -12.68
N GLY A 167 -5.13 -3.34 -12.67
CA GLY A 167 -4.29 -3.13 -13.83
C GLY A 167 -2.81 -3.10 -13.48
N GLY A 168 -2.02 -3.24 -14.54
CA GLY A 168 -0.58 -3.42 -14.52
C GLY A 168 -0.20 -4.03 -15.86
N GLU A 169 0.93 -3.64 -16.44
CA GLU A 169 1.35 -4.19 -17.73
C GLU A 169 1.30 -5.72 -17.68
N LEU A 170 0.52 -6.32 -18.57
CA LEU A 170 0.73 -7.70 -18.96
C LEU A 170 1.96 -7.74 -19.82
N CYS A 171 3.06 -7.61 -19.11
CA CYS A 171 4.17 -8.51 -19.19
C CYS A 171 3.75 -9.81 -19.89
N SER A 172 4.00 -9.86 -21.21
CA SER A 172 3.96 -11.11 -21.97
C SER A 172 4.71 -12.18 -21.16
N SER A 173 4.41 -13.45 -21.42
CA SER A 173 4.97 -14.64 -20.77
C SER A 173 6.51 -14.81 -20.86
N LYS A 174 7.25 -13.72 -21.00
CA LYS A 174 8.71 -13.58 -20.99
C LYS A 174 9.24 -12.49 -20.05
N ILE A 175 8.40 -11.79 -19.28
CA ILE A 175 8.90 -10.76 -18.34
C ILE A 175 9.00 -11.35 -16.93
N LYS A 176 10.20 -11.25 -16.34
CA LYS A 176 10.42 -11.50 -14.92
C LYS A 176 9.67 -10.43 -14.13
N ASN A 177 8.47 -10.77 -13.69
CA ASN A 177 7.58 -9.90 -12.94
C ASN A 177 7.92 -9.96 -11.45
N TRP A 178 9.11 -9.47 -11.10
CA TRP A 178 9.61 -9.41 -9.73
C TRP A 178 8.61 -8.65 -8.85
N ARG A 179 8.12 -9.28 -7.78
CA ARG A 179 7.36 -8.56 -6.75
C ARG A 179 8.29 -8.26 -5.60
N PHE A 180 8.61 -6.98 -5.41
CA PHE A 180 9.20 -6.56 -4.14
C PHE A 180 8.22 -6.86 -2.99
N PRO A 181 8.72 -7.05 -1.76
CA PRO A 181 7.91 -7.28 -0.57
C PRO A 181 6.69 -6.36 -0.52
N GLU A 182 5.53 -6.93 -0.19
CA GLU A 182 4.45 -6.09 0.33
C GLU A 182 5.02 -5.48 1.60
N VAL A 183 5.07 -4.15 1.66
CA VAL A 183 5.74 -3.41 2.73
C VAL A 183 4.89 -3.51 4.00
N GLY A 184 4.87 -4.67 4.63
CA GLY A 184 4.29 -4.90 5.96
C GLY A 184 5.23 -4.51 7.09
N TYR A 185 6.12 -3.55 6.81
CA TYR A 185 6.91 -2.86 7.83
C TYR A 185 5.97 -2.11 8.77
N SER A 186 6.40 -1.84 10.01
CA SER A 186 5.61 -1.13 11.03
C SER A 186 4.72 -0.06 10.42
N SER A 187 3.43 -0.08 10.76
CA SER A 187 2.47 0.94 10.33
C SER A 187 2.95 2.35 10.67
N ALA A 188 3.81 2.49 11.68
CA ALA A 188 4.49 3.74 11.98
C ALA A 188 5.33 4.26 10.81
N HIS A 189 5.96 3.43 9.97
CA HIS A 189 6.77 3.93 8.85
C HIS A 189 6.16 3.70 7.45
N ASN A 190 5.02 3.01 7.32
CA ASN A 190 4.47 2.64 6.00
C ASN A 190 2.93 2.57 5.88
N ASP A 191 2.19 3.67 6.14
CA ASP A 191 0.75 3.75 5.81
C ASP A 191 0.28 5.06 5.14
N PHE A 192 1.16 5.85 4.51
CA PHE A 192 0.88 7.23 4.03
C PHE A 192 0.29 8.17 5.11
N GLY A 193 0.27 7.73 6.36
CA GLY A 193 -0.02 8.48 7.58
C GLY A 193 0.97 8.12 8.70
N GLY A 194 2.15 7.62 8.36
CA GLY A 194 3.25 7.25 9.26
C GLY A 194 4.40 8.27 9.22
N THR A 195 5.46 8.03 10.00
CA THR A 195 6.70 8.81 10.16
C THR A 195 7.38 9.24 8.86
N THR A 196 7.11 8.54 7.74
CA THR A 196 7.51 8.97 6.40
C THR A 196 6.43 8.65 5.37
N ASN A 197 6.12 9.60 4.48
CA ASN A 197 5.23 9.38 3.33
C ASN A 197 5.97 8.88 2.07
N ALA A 198 7.10 8.22 2.28
CA ALA A 198 7.87 7.50 1.27
C ALA A 198 7.32 6.08 1.12
N PRO A 199 7.13 5.55 -0.09
CA PRO A 199 6.57 4.21 -0.28
C PRO A 199 7.48 3.04 0.11
N ASN A 200 8.63 3.23 0.76
CA ASN A 200 9.64 2.19 0.87
C ASN A 200 10.63 2.44 2.01
N TYR A 201 10.67 1.56 3.00
CA TYR A 201 11.90 0.96 3.56
C TYR A 201 11.59 -0.46 4.03
N PRO A 202 11.50 -1.44 3.11
CA PRO A 202 11.18 -2.80 3.50
C PRO A 202 12.21 -3.32 4.52
N ASN A 203 13.48 -2.98 4.35
CA ASN A 203 14.57 -3.39 5.23
C ASN A 203 15.62 -2.27 5.26
N MET A 204 16.50 -2.21 6.27
CA MET A 204 17.52 -1.16 6.38
C MET A 204 18.66 -1.36 5.38
N GLY A 205 19.04 -2.61 5.07
CA GLY A 205 20.28 -2.93 4.36
C GLY A 205 20.20 -3.94 3.23
N ALA A 206 19.02 -4.49 2.93
CA ALA A 206 18.86 -5.53 1.92
C ALA A 206 17.60 -5.34 1.07
N PHE A 207 17.61 -5.98 -0.09
CA PHE A 207 16.45 -6.18 -0.94
C PHE A 207 16.14 -7.66 -1.04
N ALA A 208 14.84 -7.94 -1.17
CA ALA A 208 14.33 -9.24 -1.55
C ALA A 208 13.26 -9.03 -2.61
N VAL A 209 13.04 -10.04 -3.44
CA VAL A 209 12.07 -10.01 -4.53
C VAL A 209 11.51 -11.42 -4.70
N LEU A 210 10.21 -11.48 -4.93
CA LEU A 210 9.49 -12.69 -5.29
C LEU A 210 9.56 -12.85 -6.80
N ASP A 211 10.16 -13.94 -7.23
CA ASP A 211 10.27 -14.34 -8.62
C ASP A 211 8.91 -14.83 -9.16
N PRO A 212 8.67 -14.79 -10.49
CA PRO A 212 7.41 -15.25 -11.08
C PRO A 212 7.07 -16.72 -10.83
N ASP A 213 8.08 -17.55 -10.61
CA ASP A 213 7.93 -18.96 -10.25
C ASP A 213 7.62 -19.17 -8.74
N GLY A 214 7.52 -18.07 -8.00
CA GLY A 214 7.26 -18.05 -6.57
C GLY A 214 8.49 -18.38 -5.72
N SER A 215 9.70 -18.36 -6.28
CA SER A 215 10.96 -18.38 -5.53
C SER A 215 11.37 -16.98 -5.09
N ILE A 216 12.47 -16.87 -4.31
CA ILE A 216 12.91 -15.60 -3.74
C ILE A 216 14.38 -15.37 -4.07
N THR A 217 14.66 -14.19 -4.63
CA THR A 217 16.02 -13.66 -4.76
C THR A 217 16.22 -12.53 -3.76
N ALA A 218 17.41 -12.47 -3.15
CA ALA A 218 17.78 -11.40 -2.23
C ALA A 218 19.21 -10.93 -2.51
N TRP A 219 19.46 -9.64 -2.27
CA TRP A 219 20.79 -9.04 -2.37
C TRP A 219 20.97 -7.90 -1.37
N GLY A 220 22.22 -7.55 -1.07
CA GLY A 220 22.58 -6.50 -0.12
C GLY A 220 23.33 -7.04 1.10
N GLY A 221 23.23 -6.35 2.23
CA GLY A 221 24.00 -6.69 3.43
C GLY A 221 23.63 -8.07 3.99
N SER A 222 24.63 -8.89 4.28
CA SER A 222 24.42 -10.27 4.77
C SER A 222 23.65 -10.31 6.10
N ASN A 223 23.93 -9.37 6.99
CA ASN A 223 23.28 -9.24 8.30
C ASN A 223 21.84 -8.72 8.20
N TYR A 224 21.39 -8.33 7.00
CA TYR A 224 20.06 -7.77 6.77
C TYR A 224 19.16 -8.72 5.97
N GLY A 225 19.63 -9.95 5.67
CA GLY A 225 18.91 -10.89 4.81
C GLY A 225 19.17 -10.69 3.32
N GLY A 226 20.23 -9.99 2.96
CA GLY A 226 20.68 -9.85 1.56
C GLY A 226 21.33 -11.11 0.98
N VAL A 227 21.46 -12.18 1.77
CA VAL A 227 22.00 -13.48 1.34
C VAL A 227 21.17 -14.61 1.94
N ASN A 228 21.27 -15.79 1.34
CA ASN A 228 20.62 -17.03 1.81
C ASN A 228 19.08 -16.90 1.98
N PRO A 229 18.34 -16.42 0.96
CA PRO A 229 16.88 -16.51 0.98
C PRO A 229 16.43 -17.97 1.05
N PRO A 230 15.22 -18.25 1.56
CA PRO A 230 14.72 -19.61 1.66
C PRO A 230 14.60 -20.26 0.28
N THR A 231 14.92 -21.55 0.20
CA THR A 231 14.87 -22.31 -1.05
C THR A 231 13.44 -22.77 -1.38
N GLY A 232 13.23 -23.13 -2.65
CA GLY A 232 11.94 -23.60 -3.17
C GLY A 232 11.04 -22.48 -3.70
N GLY A 233 9.84 -22.84 -4.11
CA GLY A 233 8.83 -21.93 -4.67
C GLY A 233 7.52 -21.90 -3.89
N GLY A 234 6.50 -21.27 -4.47
CA GLY A 234 5.15 -21.17 -3.90
C GLY A 234 4.97 -20.04 -2.88
N TYR A 235 5.98 -19.19 -2.70
CA TYR A 235 5.81 -17.94 -1.97
C TYR A 235 4.91 -16.99 -2.74
N THR A 236 4.09 -16.24 -2.03
CA THR A 236 3.09 -15.33 -2.60
C THR A 236 3.29 -13.90 -2.14
N LYS A 237 3.92 -13.71 -0.97
CA LYS A 237 4.22 -12.42 -0.37
C LYS A 237 5.54 -12.49 0.38
N ILE A 238 6.27 -11.39 0.37
CA ILE A 238 7.42 -11.15 1.25
C ILE A 238 7.07 -9.95 2.12
N TYR A 239 7.45 -10.05 3.39
CA TYR A 239 7.34 -9.05 4.43
C TYR A 239 8.73 -8.84 5.02
N SER A 240 8.94 -7.69 5.64
CA SER A 240 10.28 -7.26 6.00
C SER A 240 10.25 -6.46 7.30
N ALA A 241 11.26 -6.69 8.14
CA ALA A 241 11.58 -5.93 9.32
C ALA A 241 12.90 -5.17 9.07
N GLY A 242 13.43 -4.46 10.08
CA GLY A 242 14.65 -3.67 9.92
C GLY A 242 15.85 -4.45 9.37
N SER A 243 16.02 -5.70 9.81
CA SER A 243 17.18 -6.55 9.45
C SER A 243 16.82 -7.99 9.05
N ALA A 244 15.54 -8.27 8.83
CA ALA A 244 15.06 -9.61 8.51
C ALA A 244 13.87 -9.59 7.54
N PHE A 245 13.57 -10.76 6.98
CA PHE A 245 12.43 -10.97 6.10
C PHE A 245 11.61 -12.20 6.52
N ALA A 246 10.33 -12.17 6.17
CA ALA A 246 9.41 -13.29 6.28
C ALA A 246 8.63 -13.44 4.98
N ALA A 247 8.49 -14.65 4.45
CA ALA A 247 7.74 -14.94 3.24
C ALA A 247 6.58 -15.89 3.52
N LEU A 248 5.41 -15.56 2.96
CA LEU A 248 4.16 -16.31 3.12
C LEU A 248 3.87 -17.12 1.86
N LYS A 249 3.60 -18.41 2.02
CA LYS A 249 3.15 -19.31 0.95
C LYS A 249 1.62 -19.32 0.81
N ALA A 250 1.15 -19.80 -0.34
CA ALA A 250 -0.29 -19.94 -0.61
C ALA A 250 -1.01 -20.90 0.36
N ASP A 251 -0.29 -21.88 0.92
CA ASP A 251 -0.79 -22.80 1.94
C ASP A 251 -0.80 -22.20 3.36
N GLY A 252 -0.38 -20.94 3.49
CA GLY A 252 -0.31 -20.21 4.75
C GLY A 252 0.88 -20.59 5.63
N THR A 253 1.92 -21.25 5.10
CA THR A 253 3.19 -21.47 5.81
C THR A 253 4.15 -20.28 5.65
N ILE A 254 5.03 -20.08 6.64
CA ILE A 254 5.96 -18.95 6.70
C ILE A 254 7.41 -19.44 6.67
N ALA A 255 8.24 -18.81 5.84
CA ALA A 255 9.70 -18.95 5.87
C ALA A 255 10.33 -17.61 6.26
N THR A 256 11.43 -17.63 7.01
CA THR A 256 12.13 -16.41 7.46
C THR A 256 13.62 -16.48 7.14
N TRP A 257 14.26 -15.33 6.94
CA TRP A 257 15.72 -15.21 6.80
C TRP A 257 16.21 -13.81 7.20
N GLY A 258 17.53 -13.64 7.33
CA GLY A 258 18.16 -12.42 7.81
C GLY A 258 18.64 -12.54 9.26
N ASP A 259 18.73 -11.40 9.96
CA ASP A 259 19.23 -11.36 11.34
C ASP A 259 18.38 -12.26 12.26
N PRO A 260 18.97 -13.26 12.94
CA PRO A 260 18.24 -14.21 13.76
C PRO A 260 17.46 -13.58 14.91
N ASP A 261 17.99 -12.51 15.52
CA ASP A 261 17.40 -11.85 16.68
C ASP A 261 16.28 -10.89 16.26
N TRP A 262 16.30 -10.41 15.01
CA TRP A 262 15.27 -9.53 14.44
C TRP A 262 14.17 -10.31 13.68
N GLY A 263 14.06 -11.61 13.94
CA GLY A 263 13.01 -12.47 13.37
C GLY A 263 13.40 -13.25 12.11
N GLY A 264 14.68 -13.26 11.73
CA GLY A 264 15.16 -13.95 10.53
C GLY A 264 15.26 -15.47 10.66
N LYS A 265 15.37 -16.05 11.86
CA LYS A 265 15.45 -17.53 12.01
C LYS A 265 14.86 -18.06 13.30
N LYS A 266 14.99 -17.32 14.39
CA LYS A 266 14.59 -17.78 15.73
C LYS A 266 13.09 -17.58 15.95
N GLY A 267 12.38 -18.65 16.29
CA GLY A 267 10.99 -18.59 16.75
C GLY A 267 9.91 -18.50 15.66
N ALA A 268 10.28 -18.56 14.37
CA ALA A 268 9.30 -18.51 13.28
C ALA A 268 8.26 -19.65 13.42
N PRO A 269 6.96 -19.36 13.18
CA PRO A 269 5.91 -20.35 13.36
C PRO A 269 6.05 -21.49 12.34
N LYS A 270 5.90 -22.74 12.83
CA LYS A 270 5.98 -23.96 12.01
C LYS A 270 4.64 -24.43 11.46
N SER A 271 3.55 -23.82 11.92
CA SER A 271 2.19 -24.18 11.53
C SER A 271 1.77 -23.44 10.25
N ASN A 272 0.62 -23.81 9.68
CA ASN A 272 0.06 -23.22 8.46
C ASN A 272 -1.17 -22.34 8.75
N GLY A 273 -1.85 -21.88 7.70
CA GLY A 273 -3.10 -21.11 7.82
C GLY A 273 -2.91 -19.63 8.17
N TYR A 274 -1.70 -19.10 8.07
CA TYR A 274 -1.44 -17.67 8.16
C TYR A 274 -1.89 -16.96 6.88
N ILE A 275 -2.46 -15.78 7.03
CA ILE A 275 -3.03 -15.00 5.91
C ILE A 275 -2.40 -13.62 5.78
N LYS A 276 -1.78 -13.10 6.86
CA LYS A 276 -1.15 -11.78 6.90
C LYS A 276 -0.01 -11.76 7.91
N ILE A 277 1.02 -10.97 7.63
CA ILE A 277 2.13 -10.71 8.54
C ILE A 277 2.28 -9.19 8.70
N SER A 278 2.56 -8.76 9.92
CA SER A 278 2.95 -7.39 10.27
C SER A 278 4.29 -7.46 11.00
N SER A 279 5.13 -6.43 10.86
CA SER A 279 6.42 -6.37 11.57
C SER A 279 6.57 -5.07 12.38
N THR A 280 7.39 -5.15 13.43
CA THR A 280 8.03 -4.00 14.09
C THR A 280 9.42 -3.81 13.48
N LEU A 281 10.26 -2.95 14.08
CA LEU A 281 11.66 -2.85 13.69
C LEU A 281 12.40 -4.19 13.82
N SER A 282 12.16 -4.95 14.91
CA SER A 282 12.91 -6.17 15.26
C SER A 282 12.06 -7.44 15.51
N ALA A 283 10.76 -7.41 15.24
CA ALA A 283 9.88 -8.57 15.43
C ALA A 283 8.78 -8.67 14.36
N PHE A 284 8.12 -9.82 14.30
CA PHE A 284 6.99 -10.10 13.42
C PHE A 284 5.80 -10.66 14.19
N ALA A 285 4.62 -10.43 13.65
CA ALA A 285 3.35 -10.99 14.10
C ALA A 285 2.55 -11.48 12.88
N ALA A 286 2.09 -12.73 12.90
CA ALA A 286 1.32 -13.33 11.82
C ALA A 286 -0.11 -13.64 12.28
N LEU A 287 -1.09 -13.21 11.48
CA LEU A 287 -2.51 -13.47 11.67
C LEU A 287 -2.92 -14.72 10.91
N ARG A 288 -3.66 -15.60 11.58
CA ARG A 288 -4.27 -16.80 11.00
C ARG A 288 -5.72 -16.57 10.58
N VAL A 289 -6.21 -17.45 9.71
CA VAL A 289 -7.60 -17.44 9.23
C VAL A 289 -8.64 -17.58 10.35
N ASP A 290 -8.27 -18.22 11.47
CA ASP A 290 -9.12 -18.38 12.66
C ASP A 290 -9.05 -17.17 13.62
N GLY A 291 -8.29 -16.14 13.25
CA GLY A 291 -8.10 -14.93 14.04
C GLY A 291 -7.12 -15.08 15.20
N THR A 292 -6.33 -16.16 15.28
CA THR A 292 -5.22 -16.29 16.24
C THR A 292 -3.93 -15.64 15.72
N ILE A 293 -3.01 -15.30 16.63
CA ILE A 293 -1.78 -14.57 16.32
C ILE A 293 -0.55 -15.35 16.82
N ALA A 294 0.48 -15.44 15.98
CA ALA A 294 1.80 -15.92 16.37
C ALA A 294 2.84 -14.80 16.21
N THR A 295 3.76 -14.66 17.18
CA THR A 295 4.81 -13.63 17.15
C THR A 295 6.19 -14.20 17.33
N TRP A 296 7.19 -13.62 16.66
CA TRP A 296 8.60 -14.04 16.74
C TRP A 296 9.56 -12.87 16.47
N GLY A 297 10.86 -13.09 16.71
CA GLY A 297 11.88 -12.03 16.73
C GLY A 297 12.17 -11.53 18.14
N GLU A 298 12.60 -10.28 18.27
CA GLU A 298 12.95 -9.67 19.56
C GLU A 298 11.66 -9.37 20.35
N THR A 299 11.17 -10.38 21.07
CA THR A 299 10.00 -10.24 21.95
C THR A 299 10.45 -9.74 23.31
N TYR A 300 10.23 -8.45 23.60
CA TYR A 300 10.43 -7.91 24.95
C TYR A 300 9.57 -8.71 25.94
N SER A 301 10.26 -9.31 26.91
CA SER A 301 9.83 -10.47 27.71
C SER A 301 8.82 -10.18 28.83
N GLU A 302 8.01 -9.12 28.72
CA GLU A 302 7.08 -8.74 29.79
C GLU A 302 5.60 -8.92 29.42
N ASN A 303 5.24 -8.83 28.14
CA ASN A 303 3.85 -8.99 27.66
C ASN A 303 3.77 -10.01 26.52
N HIS A 304 3.19 -11.17 26.81
CA HIS A 304 3.01 -12.26 25.85
C HIS A 304 2.00 -11.92 24.75
N PRO A 305 2.12 -12.51 23.54
CA PRO A 305 1.11 -12.37 22.50
C PRO A 305 -0.26 -12.84 23.00
N PRO A 306 -1.36 -12.29 22.46
CA PRO A 306 -2.70 -12.68 22.87
C PRO A 306 -2.95 -14.17 22.60
N ILE A 307 -3.51 -14.85 23.59
CA ILE A 307 -3.95 -16.26 23.49
C ILE A 307 -5.36 -16.35 22.86
N ASP A 308 -6.07 -15.22 22.84
CA ASP A 308 -7.44 -15.11 22.34
C ASP A 308 -7.49 -15.09 20.79
N ASN A 309 -8.69 -15.19 20.23
CA ASN A 309 -8.94 -15.23 18.78
C ASN A 309 -9.90 -14.11 18.33
N GLY A 310 -10.28 -14.14 17.04
CA GLY A 310 -11.20 -13.17 16.43
C GLY A 310 -10.57 -11.85 16.04
N TYR A 311 -9.24 -11.78 16.01
CA TYR A 311 -8.52 -10.63 15.46
C TYR A 311 -8.66 -10.59 13.94
N ILE A 312 -8.84 -9.39 13.39
CA ILE A 312 -8.96 -9.15 11.95
C ILE A 312 -7.76 -8.40 11.38
N GLU A 313 -7.00 -7.70 12.24
CA GLU A 313 -5.86 -6.91 11.81
C GLU A 313 -4.83 -6.71 12.91
N ILE A 314 -3.56 -6.60 12.52
CA ILE A 314 -2.40 -6.35 13.39
C ILE A 314 -1.70 -5.07 12.94
N TYR A 315 -1.35 -4.25 13.92
CA TYR A 315 -0.69 -2.96 13.81
C TYR A 315 0.59 -2.98 14.66
N SER A 316 1.57 -2.15 14.29
CA SER A 316 2.88 -2.15 14.96
C SER A 316 3.41 -0.74 15.14
N ALA A 317 3.86 -0.41 16.34
CA ALA A 317 4.41 0.90 16.73
C ALA A 317 5.76 0.70 17.44
N GLY A 318 6.87 1.16 16.85
CA GLY A 318 8.20 0.93 17.41
C GLY A 318 8.47 -0.56 17.62
N ASN A 319 8.55 -0.99 18.89
CA ASN A 319 8.74 -2.39 19.33
C ASN A 319 7.48 -3.02 19.95
N THR A 320 6.31 -2.44 19.71
CA THR A 320 5.02 -2.86 20.29
C THR A 320 4.02 -3.23 19.20
N PHE A 321 3.09 -4.12 19.52
CA PHE A 321 2.02 -4.54 18.63
C PHE A 321 0.64 -4.22 19.23
N ALA A 322 -0.33 -4.03 18.34
CA ALA A 322 -1.74 -3.96 18.68
C ALA A 322 -2.55 -4.77 17.66
N ALA A 323 -3.61 -5.45 18.11
CA ALA A 323 -4.52 -6.18 17.24
C ALA A 323 -5.96 -5.74 17.47
N LEU A 324 -6.69 -5.59 16.37
CA LEU A 324 -8.08 -5.16 16.34
C LEU A 324 -8.98 -6.38 16.08
N LYS A 325 -10.05 -6.51 16.86
CA LYS A 325 -11.12 -7.50 16.64
C LYS A 325 -12.28 -6.90 15.84
N ALA A 326 -13.10 -7.76 15.22
CA ALA A 326 -14.28 -7.34 14.46
C ALA A 326 -15.33 -6.58 15.30
N ASN A 327 -15.39 -6.81 16.60
CA ASN A 327 -16.26 -6.07 17.53
C ASN A 327 -15.67 -4.70 17.97
N GLY A 328 -14.50 -4.33 17.43
CA GLY A 328 -13.84 -3.07 17.71
C GLY A 328 -13.07 -3.01 19.04
N THR A 329 -12.80 -4.13 19.71
CA THR A 329 -11.89 -4.17 20.88
C THR A 329 -10.43 -4.32 20.46
N ILE A 330 -9.50 -3.80 21.27
CA ILE A 330 -8.07 -3.78 20.98
C ILE A 330 -7.30 -4.58 22.03
N THR A 331 -6.30 -5.34 21.60
CA THR A 331 -5.30 -5.94 22.49
C THR A 331 -3.92 -5.49 22.06
N ALA A 332 -3.11 -5.00 22.99
CA ALA A 332 -1.72 -4.60 22.72
C ALA A 332 -0.74 -5.46 23.53
N TRP A 333 0.43 -5.72 22.96
CA TRP A 333 1.48 -6.51 23.60
C TRP A 333 2.88 -6.06 23.12
N GLY A 334 3.91 -6.41 23.90
CA GLY A 334 5.26 -5.87 23.76
C GLY A 334 5.39 -4.44 24.32
N GLY A 335 6.40 -4.17 25.16
CA GLY A 335 6.66 -2.85 25.76
C GLY A 335 5.53 -2.28 26.64
N SER A 336 5.46 -0.94 26.78
CA SER A 336 4.47 -0.18 27.57
C SER A 336 3.07 -0.18 26.94
N ALA A 337 2.46 -1.36 26.81
CA ALA A 337 1.25 -1.62 26.05
C ALA A 337 -0.04 -1.64 26.92
N ASN A 338 -0.53 -0.46 27.33
CA ASN A 338 -1.86 -0.37 27.95
C ASN A 338 -2.91 -0.03 26.89
N ALA A 339 -3.44 -1.07 26.21
CA ALA A 339 -4.53 -0.90 25.25
C ALA A 339 -5.78 -0.28 25.90
N PRO A 340 -6.60 0.46 25.13
CA PRO A 340 -7.90 0.91 25.62
C PRO A 340 -8.81 -0.27 25.95
N THR A 341 -9.64 -0.12 26.99
CA THR A 341 -10.54 -1.17 27.49
C THR A 341 -11.94 -1.13 26.88
N ASP A 342 -12.27 -0.06 26.18
CA ASP A 342 -13.54 0.13 25.49
C ASP A 342 -13.51 -0.43 24.05
N SER A 343 -14.65 -0.38 23.36
CA SER A 343 -14.86 -0.97 22.03
C SER A 343 -15.36 0.06 21.00
N GLY A 344 -15.61 -0.41 19.78
CA GLY A 344 -16.12 0.41 18.67
C GLY A 344 -15.04 1.08 17.83
N TYR A 345 -13.78 0.69 18.00
CA TYR A 345 -12.68 1.14 17.15
C TYR A 345 -12.77 0.47 15.77
N THR A 346 -12.53 1.25 14.72
CA THR A 346 -12.56 0.79 13.33
C THR A 346 -11.18 0.74 12.71
N LYS A 347 -10.23 1.52 13.24
CA LYS A 347 -8.85 1.58 12.72
C LYS A 347 -7.85 2.00 13.79
N ILE A 348 -6.63 1.47 13.70
CA ILE A 348 -5.49 1.87 14.54
C ILE A 348 -4.44 2.55 13.64
N TYR A 349 -3.80 3.57 14.19
CA TYR A 349 -2.68 4.31 13.63
C TYR A 349 -1.55 4.28 14.66
N SER A 350 -0.31 4.46 14.20
CA SER A 350 0.87 4.28 15.05
C SER A 350 1.97 5.28 14.73
N ASN A 351 2.82 5.54 15.70
CA ASN A 351 4.15 6.12 15.54
C ASN A 351 5.16 5.36 16.41
N ILE A 352 6.35 5.91 16.66
CA ILE A 352 7.37 5.25 17.50
C ILE A 352 6.98 5.32 18.98
N SER A 353 6.29 6.39 19.38
CA SER A 353 5.86 6.62 20.77
C SER A 353 4.62 5.82 21.19
N GLY A 354 3.72 5.48 20.27
CA GLY A 354 2.50 4.76 20.62
C GLY A 354 1.48 4.66 19.49
N PHE A 355 0.22 4.51 19.89
CA PHE A 355 -0.91 4.28 18.99
C PHE A 355 -2.02 5.31 19.17
N ALA A 356 -2.83 5.44 18.12
CA ALA A 356 -4.10 6.17 18.11
C ALA A 356 -5.17 5.32 17.42
N ALA A 357 -6.30 5.08 18.08
CA ALA A 357 -7.42 4.35 17.50
C ALA A 357 -8.59 5.28 17.21
N LEU A 358 -9.19 5.10 16.03
CA LEU A 358 -10.31 5.87 15.52
C LEU A 358 -11.61 5.04 15.64
N LYS A 359 -12.69 5.67 16.09
CA LYS A 359 -14.04 5.08 16.09
C LYS A 359 -14.87 5.54 14.90
N ILE A 360 -16.03 4.91 14.70
CA ILE A 360 -16.95 5.24 13.59
C ILE A 360 -17.49 6.68 13.65
N ASP A 361 -17.68 7.23 14.84
CA ASP A 361 -18.08 8.63 15.05
C ASP A 361 -16.92 9.62 14.86
N GLY A 362 -15.72 9.10 14.60
CA GLY A 362 -14.49 9.86 14.45
C GLY A 362 -13.87 10.32 15.76
N SER A 363 -14.28 9.80 16.92
CA SER A 363 -13.55 10.02 18.19
C SER A 363 -12.26 9.21 18.24
N ILE A 364 -11.27 9.70 19.01
CA ILE A 364 -9.90 9.17 19.03
C ILE A 364 -9.46 8.85 20.46
N THR A 365 -8.86 7.67 20.63
CA THR A 365 -8.16 7.28 21.86
C THR A 365 -6.70 6.98 21.55
N THR A 366 -5.77 7.46 22.37
CA THR A 366 -4.33 7.16 22.20
C THR A 366 -3.73 6.52 23.43
N TRP A 367 -2.78 5.61 23.22
CA TRP A 367 -2.02 4.94 24.28
C TRP A 367 -0.57 4.73 23.85
N GLY A 368 0.33 4.55 24.81
CA GLY A 368 1.78 4.50 24.60
C GLY A 368 2.53 5.54 25.42
N ASP A 369 3.82 5.72 25.14
CA ASP A 369 4.71 6.64 25.86
C ASP A 369 5.02 7.88 24.99
N PHE A 370 4.26 8.95 25.23
CA PHE A 370 4.41 10.22 24.53
C PHE A 370 5.27 11.24 25.30
N GLY A 371 5.86 10.85 26.43
CA GLY A 371 6.67 11.73 27.28
C GLY A 371 5.89 12.87 27.96
N ALA A 372 6.54 13.54 28.92
CA ALA A 372 5.92 14.57 29.77
C ALA A 372 5.59 15.91 29.06
N LYS A 373 6.14 16.16 27.87
CA LYS A 373 5.92 17.38 27.07
C LYS A 373 5.07 17.11 25.83
N SER A 374 3.96 16.40 26.01
CA SER A 374 3.01 16.07 24.94
C SER A 374 1.68 16.82 25.11
N LYS A 375 1.10 17.25 23.99
CA LYS A 375 -0.28 17.74 23.96
C LYS A 375 -1.23 16.53 24.04
N PRO A 376 -2.28 16.57 24.88
CA PRO A 376 -3.21 15.45 25.04
C PRO A 376 -4.05 15.22 23.78
N THR A 377 -4.60 14.02 23.67
CA THR A 377 -5.54 13.59 22.63
C THR A 377 -6.72 14.56 22.50
N PRO A 378 -7.19 14.83 21.27
CA PRO A 378 -8.41 15.60 21.05
C PRO A 378 -9.61 14.93 21.72
N ARG A 379 -10.53 15.74 22.25
CA ARG A 379 -11.77 15.26 22.91
C ARG A 379 -13.00 15.34 22.02
N ASP A 380 -12.88 15.98 20.87
CA ASP A 380 -13.93 16.10 19.87
C ASP A 380 -13.92 14.93 18.88
N SER A 381 -14.94 14.85 18.03
CA SER A 381 -15.16 13.77 17.08
C SER A 381 -15.29 14.28 15.64
N GLY A 382 -15.63 13.38 14.70
CA GLY A 382 -15.76 13.68 13.27
C GLY A 382 -14.46 13.61 12.47
N TYR A 383 -13.39 13.07 13.07
CA TYR A 383 -12.16 12.78 12.34
C TYR A 383 -12.36 11.55 11.43
N ILE A 384 -11.82 11.63 10.22
CA ILE A 384 -11.92 10.55 9.22
C ILE A 384 -10.58 9.84 8.99
N ARG A 385 -9.47 10.46 9.42
CA ARG A 385 -8.12 9.91 9.22
C ARG A 385 -7.13 10.51 10.21
N ILE A 386 -6.14 9.70 10.59
CA ILE A 386 -5.00 10.12 11.42
C ILE A 386 -3.71 9.95 10.60
N TYR A 387 -2.75 10.82 10.87
CA TYR A 387 -1.40 10.86 10.32
C TYR A 387 -0.42 11.04 11.49
N SER A 388 0.85 10.64 11.32
CA SER A 388 1.83 10.69 12.38
C SER A 388 3.22 11.11 11.92
N THR A 389 3.95 11.75 12.83
CA THR A 389 5.42 11.84 12.84
C THR A 389 5.95 10.80 13.82
N ASP A 390 7.25 10.76 14.12
CA ASP A 390 7.83 9.78 15.08
C ASP A 390 7.15 9.81 16.45
N SER A 391 6.68 10.99 16.88
CA SER A 391 6.18 11.20 18.25
C SER A 391 4.94 12.08 18.35
N ALA A 392 4.34 12.49 17.22
CA ALA A 392 3.11 13.27 17.20
C ALA A 392 2.10 12.70 16.21
N PHE A 393 0.86 13.16 16.34
CA PHE A 393 -0.25 12.81 15.46
C PHE A 393 -0.97 14.06 14.96
N ALA A 394 -1.61 13.94 13.80
CA ALA A 394 -2.53 14.90 13.23
C ALA A 394 -3.74 14.19 12.65
N ALA A 395 -4.94 14.64 13.00
CA ALA A 395 -6.20 14.07 12.51
C ALA A 395 -6.93 15.05 11.60
N LEU A 396 -7.49 14.52 10.52
CA LEU A 396 -8.20 15.24 9.46
C LEU A 396 -9.70 14.96 9.56
N LYS A 397 -10.52 16.00 9.44
CA LYS A 397 -11.99 15.89 9.32
C LYS A 397 -12.45 15.97 7.87
N ALA A 398 -13.72 15.64 7.62
CA ALA A 398 -14.31 15.66 6.29
C ALA A 398 -14.38 17.07 5.65
N ASP A 399 -14.44 18.12 6.46
CA ASP A 399 -14.36 19.52 6.00
C ASP A 399 -12.91 19.97 5.72
N GLY A 400 -11.94 19.09 5.98
CA GLY A 400 -10.52 19.33 5.82
C GLY A 400 -9.87 20.11 6.97
N SER A 401 -10.54 20.30 8.12
CA SER A 401 -9.90 20.84 9.32
C SER A 401 -8.96 19.82 9.98
N ILE A 402 -7.91 20.32 10.66
CA ILE A 402 -6.84 19.49 11.22
C ILE A 402 -6.63 19.77 12.71
N THR A 403 -6.54 18.72 13.51
CA THR A 403 -6.10 18.80 14.90
C THR A 403 -4.86 17.94 15.12
N ALA A 404 -3.81 18.52 15.70
CA ALA A 404 -2.60 17.79 16.11
C ALA A 404 -2.45 17.66 17.63
N TRP A 405 -1.79 16.57 18.06
CA TRP A 405 -1.46 16.24 19.44
C TRP A 405 -0.18 15.37 19.52
N GLY A 406 0.32 15.09 20.73
CA GLY A 406 1.60 14.41 20.96
C GLY A 406 2.76 15.40 21.18
N ASP A 407 3.99 15.01 20.86
CA ASP A 407 5.18 15.82 21.13
C ASP A 407 5.12 17.20 20.46
N LEU A 408 5.35 18.26 21.25
CA LEU A 408 5.18 19.64 20.83
C LEU A 408 6.21 20.10 19.78
N HIS A 409 7.40 19.52 19.74
CA HIS A 409 8.45 19.87 18.77
C HIS A 409 8.30 19.09 17.46
N ASN A 410 7.71 17.90 17.52
CA ASN A 410 7.51 17.00 16.39
C ASN A 410 6.13 17.17 15.71
N GLY A 411 5.48 18.32 15.90
CA GLY A 411 4.23 18.67 15.21
C GLY A 411 2.95 18.41 15.98
N GLY A 412 3.02 18.07 17.26
CA GLY A 412 1.85 17.89 18.13
C GLY A 412 1.14 19.20 18.51
N ASN A 413 1.62 20.34 18.04
CA ASN A 413 0.98 21.64 18.18
C ASN A 413 1.03 22.44 16.86
N HIS A 414 0.37 23.60 16.84
CA HIS A 414 0.37 24.53 15.70
C HIS A 414 -0.09 23.95 14.35
N ALA A 415 -0.97 22.94 14.38
CA ALA A 415 -1.75 22.57 13.20
C ALA A 415 -2.47 23.81 12.62
N PRO A 416 -2.69 23.86 11.30
CA PRO A 416 -3.38 24.96 10.65
C PRO A 416 -4.80 25.15 11.21
N ARG A 417 -5.26 26.41 11.25
CA ARG A 417 -6.57 26.78 11.83
C ARG A 417 -7.69 26.84 10.79
N ASP A 418 -7.34 26.87 9.52
CA ASP A 418 -8.26 26.84 8.39
C ASP A 418 -8.57 25.40 7.95
N SER A 419 -9.48 25.27 6.98
CA SER A 419 -9.99 23.99 6.48
C SER A 419 -9.78 23.83 4.98
N GLY A 420 -10.32 22.74 4.41
CA GLY A 420 -10.17 22.40 2.99
C GLY A 420 -8.91 21.59 2.64
N TYR A 421 -8.19 21.08 3.64
CA TYR A 421 -7.11 20.13 3.41
C TYR A 421 -7.68 18.76 3.03
N THR A 422 -7.05 18.11 2.07
CA THR A 422 -7.46 16.79 1.56
C THR A 422 -6.51 15.69 2.01
N LYS A 423 -5.27 16.04 2.35
CA LYS A 423 -4.24 15.07 2.74
C LYS A 423 -3.15 15.70 3.60
N ILE A 424 -2.59 14.93 4.52
CA ILE A 424 -1.42 15.31 5.32
C ILE A 424 -0.25 14.39 4.97
N TYR A 425 0.94 14.95 5.02
CA TYR A 425 2.21 14.29 4.83
C TYR A 425 3.17 14.59 5.97
N SER A 426 4.13 13.71 6.20
CA SER A 426 5.02 13.75 7.36
C SER A 426 6.46 13.45 6.97
N THR A 427 7.38 14.17 7.61
CA THR A 427 8.74 13.71 7.91
C THR A 427 8.74 13.11 9.33
N ASN A 428 9.92 12.75 9.86
CA ASN A 428 10.01 12.21 11.23
C ASN A 428 9.51 13.18 12.33
N SER A 429 9.38 14.49 12.03
CA SER A 429 9.08 15.51 13.04
C SER A 429 8.36 16.75 12.51
N ALA A 430 7.92 16.74 11.24
CA ALA A 430 7.14 17.82 10.67
C ALA A 430 6.01 17.29 9.80
N PHE A 431 4.97 18.11 9.63
CA PHE A 431 3.84 17.81 8.78
C PHE A 431 3.71 18.82 7.63
N ALA A 432 3.12 18.38 6.53
CA ALA A 432 2.73 19.17 5.37
C ALA A 432 1.31 18.77 4.93
N ALA A 433 0.34 19.68 5.02
CA ALA A 433 -1.03 19.48 4.57
C ALA A 433 -1.25 20.08 3.17
N LEU A 434 -1.92 19.32 2.32
CA LEU A 434 -2.23 19.65 0.93
C LEU A 434 -3.73 19.92 0.76
N LYS A 435 -4.08 20.98 0.03
CA LYS A 435 -5.46 21.29 -0.37
C LYS A 435 -5.78 20.82 -1.79
N ALA A 436 -7.05 20.85 -2.15
CA ALA A 436 -7.52 20.44 -3.49
C ALA A 436 -6.97 21.32 -4.64
N ASP A 437 -6.69 22.60 -4.38
CA ASP A 437 -6.03 23.51 -5.33
C ASP A 437 -4.51 23.27 -5.44
N GLY A 438 -3.99 22.35 -4.63
CA GLY A 438 -2.59 22.01 -4.54
C GLY A 438 -1.75 22.99 -3.73
N SER A 439 -2.34 23.89 -2.93
CA SER A 439 -1.61 24.70 -1.95
C SER A 439 -1.17 23.87 -0.73
N ILE A 440 -0.05 24.26 -0.11
CA ILE A 440 0.61 23.50 0.97
C ILE A 440 0.75 24.36 2.22
N THR A 441 0.45 23.79 3.39
CA THR A 441 0.74 24.39 4.70
C THR A 441 1.54 23.42 5.56
N VAL A 442 2.54 23.91 6.29
CA VAL A 442 3.46 23.07 7.08
C VAL A 442 3.51 23.49 8.54
N TRP A 443 3.81 22.54 9.42
CA TRP A 443 4.05 22.78 10.85
C TRP A 443 4.96 21.70 11.46
N GLY A 444 5.38 21.88 12.71
CA GLY A 444 6.32 21.01 13.42
C GLY A 444 7.77 21.50 13.35
N ASN A 445 8.73 20.59 13.38
CA ASN A 445 10.14 20.95 13.45
C ASN A 445 10.60 21.73 12.21
N GLN A 446 11.05 22.97 12.44
CA GLN A 446 11.41 23.90 11.36
C GLN A 446 12.54 23.38 10.45
N ARG A 447 13.53 22.67 11.03
CA ARG A 447 14.67 22.13 10.27
C ARG A 447 14.25 20.95 9.40
N ASN A 448 13.21 20.22 9.81
CA ASN A 448 12.77 18.98 9.16
C ASN A 448 11.55 19.18 8.26
N GLY A 449 11.30 20.41 7.79
CA GLY A 449 10.25 20.73 6.83
C GLY A 449 9.02 21.42 7.41
N GLY A 450 8.99 21.69 8.73
CA GLY A 450 7.91 22.41 9.40
C GLY A 450 7.88 23.93 9.13
N SER A 451 8.71 24.41 8.21
CA SER A 451 8.72 25.80 7.73
C SER A 451 9.16 25.86 6.26
N ASN A 452 8.93 27.02 5.61
CA ASN A 452 9.38 27.30 4.24
C ASN A 452 8.78 26.37 3.16
N ALA A 453 7.51 26.01 3.29
CA ALA A 453 6.78 25.36 2.20
C ALA A 453 6.73 26.25 0.94
N PRO A 454 6.60 25.65 -0.26
CA PRO A 454 6.32 26.40 -1.49
C PRO A 454 5.08 27.30 -1.34
N ARG A 455 5.14 28.51 -1.90
CA ARG A 455 4.06 29.51 -1.80
C ARG A 455 3.07 29.45 -2.95
N ASP A 456 3.43 28.76 -4.03
CA ASP A 456 2.57 28.51 -5.19
C ASP A 456 1.70 27.26 -5.00
N SER A 457 0.75 27.05 -5.92
CA SER A 457 -0.23 25.95 -5.88
C SER A 457 -0.09 25.01 -7.09
N GLY A 458 -1.02 24.06 -7.23
CA GLY A 458 -1.01 23.06 -8.31
C GLY A 458 -0.19 21.80 -8.02
N TYR A 459 0.24 21.59 -6.76
CA TYR A 459 0.85 20.33 -6.33
C TYR A 459 -0.21 19.23 -6.22
N THR A 460 0.13 18.04 -6.69
CA THR A 460 -0.76 16.88 -6.68
C THR A 460 -0.33 15.84 -5.65
N LYS A 461 0.95 15.86 -5.25
CA LYS A 461 1.51 14.91 -4.29
C LYS A 461 2.75 15.46 -3.59
N ILE A 462 2.93 15.07 -2.33
CA ILE A 462 4.14 15.33 -1.55
C ILE A 462 4.80 13.99 -1.22
N TYR A 463 6.12 14.01 -1.18
CA TYR A 463 7.00 12.91 -0.82
C TYR A 463 7.95 13.40 0.27
N SER A 464 8.52 12.50 1.05
CA SER A 464 9.42 12.85 2.14
C SER A 464 10.66 11.96 2.17
N THR A 465 11.77 12.52 2.64
CA THR A 465 12.84 11.77 3.30
C THR A 465 12.58 11.83 4.82
N ASP A 466 13.53 11.38 5.63
CA ASP A 466 13.42 11.49 7.08
C ASP A 466 13.27 12.95 7.57
N SER A 467 13.86 13.92 6.86
CA SER A 467 13.95 15.32 7.32
C SER A 467 13.68 16.37 6.23
N ALA A 468 13.18 15.98 5.05
CA ALA A 468 12.83 16.91 3.99
C ALA A 468 11.60 16.46 3.20
N PHE A 469 10.97 17.40 2.49
CA PHE A 469 9.84 17.15 1.60
C PHE A 469 10.18 17.49 0.14
N ALA A 470 9.48 16.84 -0.78
CA ALA A 470 9.44 17.15 -2.20
C ALA A 470 7.99 17.10 -2.71
N ALA A 471 7.49 18.20 -3.26
CA ALA A 471 6.15 18.30 -3.85
C ALA A 471 6.21 18.24 -5.38
N LEU A 472 5.32 17.45 -5.97
CA LEU A 472 5.21 17.16 -7.40
C LEU A 472 3.93 17.81 -7.96
N LYS A 473 4.03 18.47 -9.11
CA LYS A 473 2.88 19.00 -9.87
C LYS A 473 2.44 18.06 -10.98
N ALA A 474 1.26 18.32 -11.57
CA ALA A 474 0.71 17.55 -12.68
C ALA A 474 1.57 17.59 -13.95
N ASP A 475 2.28 18.70 -14.20
CA ASP A 475 3.25 18.83 -15.30
C ASP A 475 4.58 18.09 -15.03
N GLY A 476 4.72 17.53 -13.82
CA GLY A 476 5.90 16.82 -13.37
C GLY A 476 7.02 17.72 -12.83
N SER A 477 6.79 19.02 -12.60
CA SER A 477 7.77 19.88 -11.92
C SER A 477 7.82 19.59 -10.41
N ILE A 478 9.00 19.79 -9.80
CA ILE A 478 9.27 19.44 -8.39
C ILE A 478 9.79 20.65 -7.61
N LYS A 479 9.28 20.83 -6.39
CA LYS A 479 9.90 21.72 -5.37
C LYS A 479 10.23 20.92 -4.12
N ALA A 480 11.39 21.19 -3.51
CA ALA A 480 11.78 20.57 -2.25
C ALA A 480 12.09 21.62 -1.18
N TRP A 481 11.87 21.24 0.09
CA TRP A 481 12.13 22.06 1.27
C TRP A 481 12.42 21.20 2.50
N GLY A 482 12.87 21.82 3.59
CA GLY A 482 13.33 21.12 4.80
C GLY A 482 14.85 21.01 4.88
N ASN A 483 15.36 19.95 5.51
CA ASN A 483 16.79 19.84 5.78
C ASN A 483 17.59 19.72 4.48
N SER A 484 18.52 20.65 4.28
CA SER A 484 19.28 20.75 3.04
C SER A 484 20.19 19.55 2.76
N SER A 485 20.63 18.85 3.81
CA SER A 485 21.42 17.64 3.70
C SER A 485 20.57 16.41 3.37
N TYR A 486 19.25 16.49 3.51
CA TYR A 486 18.31 15.38 3.33
C TYR A 486 17.41 15.56 2.11
N GLY A 487 17.82 16.40 1.15
CA GLY A 487 17.04 16.64 -0.07
C GLY A 487 16.11 17.84 -0.02
N GLY A 488 16.15 18.65 1.05
CA GLY A 488 15.40 19.91 1.15
C GLY A 488 15.90 21.01 0.19
N LYS A 489 16.96 20.76 -0.56
CA LYS A 489 17.44 21.60 -1.67
C LYS A 489 17.93 20.72 -2.83
N GLY A 490 18.04 21.33 -4.01
CA GLY A 490 18.64 20.68 -5.19
C GLY A 490 17.68 19.80 -6.00
N ALA A 491 16.36 19.97 -5.82
CA ALA A 491 15.37 19.37 -6.70
C ALA A 491 15.61 19.78 -8.16
N PRO A 492 15.29 18.89 -9.13
CA PRO A 492 15.44 19.18 -10.56
C PRO A 492 14.63 20.41 -10.97
N LYS A 493 15.14 21.15 -11.96
CA LYS A 493 14.53 22.39 -12.46
C LYS A 493 13.60 22.17 -13.66
N ASP A 494 13.72 21.02 -14.30
CA ASP A 494 12.90 20.57 -15.42
C ASP A 494 11.65 19.80 -14.94
N SER A 495 10.83 19.37 -15.89
CA SER A 495 9.52 18.76 -15.65
C SER A 495 9.40 17.36 -16.29
N GLY A 496 8.20 16.77 -16.25
CA GLY A 496 7.92 15.43 -16.79
C GLY A 496 8.21 14.27 -15.83
N TYR A 497 8.42 14.55 -14.54
CA TYR A 497 8.49 13.54 -13.50
C TYR A 497 7.09 13.01 -13.14
N THR A 498 6.97 11.71 -12.89
CA THR A 498 5.70 11.04 -12.60
C THR A 498 5.68 10.41 -11.22
N LYS A 499 6.85 10.09 -10.66
CA LYS A 499 6.99 9.43 -9.36
C LYS A 499 8.29 9.89 -8.68
N ILE A 500 8.27 9.91 -7.36
CA ILE A 500 9.44 10.09 -6.51
C ILE A 500 9.49 8.92 -5.53
N SER A 501 10.67 8.36 -5.33
CA SER A 501 11.01 7.42 -4.26
C SER A 501 12.11 8.05 -3.40
N SER A 502 12.29 7.60 -2.17
CA SER A 502 13.30 8.16 -1.28
C SER A 502 14.04 7.09 -0.48
N THR A 503 15.28 7.41 -0.12
CA THR A 503 16.07 6.83 0.97
C THR A 503 16.04 7.76 2.18
N TYR A 504 16.64 7.36 3.30
CA TYR A 504 16.63 8.11 4.55
C TYR A 504 16.93 9.61 4.35
N GLY A 505 17.83 9.95 3.42
CA GLY A 505 18.15 11.34 3.10
C GLY A 505 18.16 11.71 1.61
N THR A 506 17.81 10.81 0.70
CA THR A 506 17.94 11.04 -0.75
C THR A 506 16.62 10.82 -1.46
N PHE A 507 16.29 11.64 -2.44
CA PHE A 507 15.17 11.44 -3.35
C PHE A 507 15.66 10.92 -4.70
N ALA A 508 14.86 10.09 -5.37
CA ALA A 508 15.00 9.68 -6.76
C ALA A 508 13.67 9.87 -7.48
N ALA A 509 13.65 10.72 -8.51
CA ALA A 509 12.47 11.00 -9.32
C ALA A 509 12.55 10.31 -10.68
N LEU A 510 11.46 9.67 -11.08
CA LEU A 510 11.27 8.95 -12.33
C LEU A 510 10.48 9.81 -13.33
N LYS A 511 10.95 9.88 -14.58
CA LYS A 511 10.23 10.52 -15.69
C LYS A 511 9.34 9.55 -16.47
N VAL A 512 8.43 10.11 -17.27
CA VAL A 512 7.58 9.33 -18.22
C VAL A 512 8.40 8.42 -19.14
N ASN A 513 9.56 8.88 -19.61
CA ASN A 513 10.45 8.09 -20.47
C ASN A 513 11.31 7.06 -19.71
N GLY A 514 11.12 6.97 -18.39
CA GLY A 514 11.85 6.05 -17.52
C GLY A 514 13.28 6.49 -17.17
N SER A 515 13.68 7.74 -17.41
CA SER A 515 14.94 8.29 -16.88
C SER A 515 14.81 8.72 -15.42
N ILE A 516 15.92 8.68 -14.69
CA ILE A 516 15.95 8.91 -13.23
C ILE A 516 16.84 10.10 -12.89
N THR A 517 16.40 10.93 -11.95
CA THR A 517 17.21 12.01 -11.36
C THR A 517 17.18 11.89 -9.84
N ALA A 518 18.31 12.03 -9.17
CA ALA A 518 18.37 11.97 -7.71
C ALA A 518 19.02 13.21 -7.10
N TRP A 519 18.61 13.54 -5.88
CA TRP A 519 19.16 14.65 -5.09
C TRP A 519 19.00 14.37 -3.59
N GLY A 520 19.74 15.10 -2.75
CA GLY A 520 19.72 14.94 -1.30
C GLY A 520 21.05 14.46 -0.74
N TRP A 521 20.99 13.63 0.30
CA TRP A 521 22.15 13.28 1.12
C TRP A 521 23.24 12.62 0.29
N ARG A 522 24.40 13.26 0.35
CA ARG A 522 25.68 12.78 -0.18
C ARG A 522 26.54 12.17 0.94
N GLY A 523 26.07 11.05 1.53
CA GLY A 523 26.89 10.01 2.16
C GLY A 523 27.18 10.03 3.69
N VAL A 524 27.46 8.83 4.21
CA VAL A 524 28.30 8.55 5.41
C VAL A 524 29.28 7.38 5.20
N ASP A 525 29.23 6.65 4.09
CA ASP A 525 30.08 5.47 3.79
C ASP A 525 31.02 5.64 2.58
N GLY A 526 31.09 6.83 1.97
CA GLY A 526 31.97 7.07 0.81
C GLY A 526 31.31 6.94 -0.58
N SER A 527 29.99 6.99 -0.69
CA SER A 527 29.29 7.07 -1.99
C SER A 527 29.40 8.45 -2.67
N LYS A 528 30.62 9.00 -2.82
CA LYS A 528 30.82 10.16 -3.71
C LYS A 528 30.41 9.86 -5.16
N ASP A 529 30.35 8.56 -5.53
CA ASP A 529 30.38 8.12 -6.92
C ASP A 529 29.46 6.94 -7.26
N ALA A 530 28.42 6.59 -6.49
CA ALA A 530 27.46 5.59 -6.99
C ALA A 530 26.74 6.18 -8.22
N PRO A 531 27.08 5.75 -9.45
CA PRO A 531 26.62 6.45 -10.64
C PRO A 531 25.11 6.22 -10.73
N LEU A 532 24.36 7.31 -10.89
CA LEU A 532 22.96 7.20 -11.24
C LEU A 532 22.84 6.40 -12.55
N PRO A 533 21.80 5.55 -12.68
CA PRO A 533 21.50 4.93 -13.96
C PRO A 533 21.47 5.98 -15.07
N ARG A 534 22.31 5.80 -16.09
CA ARG A 534 22.44 6.76 -17.21
C ARG A 534 21.48 6.44 -18.36
N ASP A 535 20.89 5.26 -18.31
CA ASP A 535 19.91 4.74 -19.24
C ASP A 535 18.46 5.07 -18.79
N SER A 536 17.51 4.69 -19.64
CA SER A 536 16.08 4.99 -19.46
C SER A 536 15.23 3.72 -19.64
N GLY A 537 13.90 3.87 -19.62
CA GLY A 537 12.97 2.74 -19.70
C GLY A 537 12.69 2.05 -18.37
N TYR A 538 13.09 2.65 -17.24
CA TYR A 538 12.63 2.21 -15.92
C TYR A 538 11.14 2.53 -15.75
N ILE A 539 10.41 1.59 -15.15
CA ILE A 539 8.97 1.72 -14.89
C ILE A 539 8.69 1.98 -13.40
N ASP A 540 9.62 1.60 -12.51
CA ASP A 540 9.49 1.87 -11.09
C ASP A 540 10.85 1.97 -10.36
N ILE A 541 10.85 2.61 -9.19
CA ILE A 541 11.98 2.77 -8.27
C ILE A 541 11.55 2.30 -6.88
N TYR A 542 12.29 1.33 -6.35
CA TYR A 542 12.22 0.85 -4.98
C TYR A 542 13.41 1.35 -4.18
N SER A 543 13.27 1.37 -2.86
CA SER A 543 14.35 1.81 -1.96
C SER A 543 14.38 1.02 -0.68
N ASN A 544 15.57 0.93 -0.10
CA ASN A 544 15.81 0.59 1.29
C ASN A 544 16.43 1.82 1.98
N GLN A 545 16.78 1.75 3.26
CA GLN A 545 17.18 2.95 4.01
C GLN A 545 18.36 3.71 3.36
N PHE A 546 19.22 3.02 2.62
CA PHE A 546 20.48 3.55 2.10
C PHE A 546 20.67 3.41 0.58
N SER A 547 19.80 2.68 -0.12
CA SER A 547 19.98 2.33 -1.52
C SER A 547 18.66 2.28 -2.28
N PHE A 548 18.76 2.34 -3.61
CA PHE A 548 17.66 2.23 -4.54
C PHE A 548 17.83 1.03 -5.47
N ALA A 549 16.71 0.55 -6.01
CA ALA A 549 16.64 -0.42 -7.08
C ALA A 549 15.56 0.02 -8.07
N ALA A 550 15.92 0.23 -9.34
CA ALA A 550 14.97 0.55 -10.39
C ALA A 550 14.76 -0.66 -11.29
N VAL A 551 13.49 -0.87 -11.70
CA VAL A 551 13.08 -2.00 -12.51
C VAL A 551 12.62 -1.52 -13.89
N LYS A 552 13.00 -2.24 -14.93
CA LYS A 552 12.51 -2.05 -16.29
C LYS A 552 11.37 -3.02 -16.60
N ALA A 553 10.61 -2.73 -17.65
CA ALA A 553 9.52 -3.60 -18.10
C ALA A 553 9.97 -5.03 -18.47
N ASN A 554 11.24 -5.26 -18.79
CA ASN A 554 11.78 -6.60 -19.04
C ASN A 554 12.14 -7.38 -17.76
N GLY A 555 12.00 -6.75 -16.59
CA GLY A 555 12.39 -7.30 -15.29
C GLY A 555 13.84 -7.03 -14.91
N SER A 556 14.67 -6.42 -15.76
CA SER A 556 16.05 -6.09 -15.37
C SER A 556 16.06 -5.06 -14.24
N ILE A 557 16.92 -5.30 -13.24
CA ILE A 557 17.05 -4.46 -12.05
C ILE A 557 18.39 -3.74 -12.07
N THR A 558 18.38 -2.44 -11.82
CA THR A 558 19.58 -1.65 -11.59
C THR A 558 19.55 -1.08 -10.19
N ALA A 559 20.53 -1.45 -9.37
CA ALA A 559 20.68 -0.91 -8.03
C ALA A 559 21.79 0.15 -7.98
N TRP A 560 21.59 1.17 -7.15
CA TRP A 560 22.58 2.20 -6.83
C TRP A 560 22.41 2.69 -5.39
N GLY A 561 23.43 3.35 -4.84
CA GLY A 561 23.46 3.81 -3.46
C GLY A 561 24.59 3.15 -2.69
N ASN A 562 24.39 2.86 -1.40
CA ASN A 562 25.42 2.27 -0.56
C ASN A 562 25.71 0.81 -1.00
N PRO A 563 26.95 0.49 -1.44
CA PRO A 563 27.29 -0.83 -1.96
C PRO A 563 27.15 -1.98 -0.94
N ASN A 564 27.26 -1.69 0.35
CA ASN A 564 27.11 -2.67 1.42
C ASN A 564 25.65 -2.91 1.79
N TYR A 565 24.75 -2.04 1.34
CA TYR A 565 23.32 -2.07 1.65
C TYR A 565 22.47 -2.21 0.39
N GLY A 566 22.86 -3.09 -0.52
CA GLY A 566 22.05 -3.41 -1.71
C GLY A 566 22.15 -2.40 -2.86
N GLY A 567 23.01 -1.38 -2.75
CA GLY A 567 23.28 -0.42 -3.83
C GLY A 567 24.12 -0.96 -4.99
N LYS A 568 24.45 -2.26 -4.97
CA LYS A 568 25.06 -3.03 -6.06
C LYS A 568 24.62 -4.50 -5.97
N GLY A 569 24.92 -5.28 -7.01
CA GLY A 569 24.70 -6.74 -7.00
C GLY A 569 23.24 -7.15 -7.15
N ALA A 570 22.42 -6.28 -7.75
CA ALA A 570 21.09 -6.68 -8.18
C ALA A 570 21.19 -7.82 -9.21
N PRO A 571 20.26 -8.79 -9.19
CA PRO A 571 20.23 -9.88 -10.15
C PRO A 571 19.85 -9.39 -11.55
N ASP A 572 20.37 -10.06 -12.58
CA ASP A 572 20.13 -9.75 -14.00
C ASP A 572 18.72 -10.13 -14.51
#